data_AF-A0AAF0DGM4-F1
#
_entry.id   AF-A0AAF0DGM4-F1
#
_cell.length_a   1.000
_cell.length_b   1.000
_cell.length_c   1.000
_cell.angle_alpha   90.00
_cell.angle_beta   90.00
_cell.angle_gamma   90.00
#
_symmetry.space_group_name_H-M   'P 1'
#
loop_
_entity.id
_entity.type
_entity.pdbx_description
1 polymer ?
#
loop_
_entity_poly.entity_id
_entity_poly.type
_entity_poly.pdbx_seq_one_letter_code
_entity_poly.pdbx_strand_id
1 'polypeptide(L)'
;MPEKSKSRKGRPRVATGGSSRGTTVVWGDYGLRMRDHDRRVSATQLKIGMETINRRLRGMDFKLYTRVSANIGVYTSGNEQRMGKGKGKFDYWAARIPVSRIIFELKGNLHEKVAREAFRLAAHKLPGLYEFVKKGDPPVVGITKLANGVTLDSLKRARREITPTVVAEQPAVSLGNIAP
;
A
#
# COMPACT_ATOMS: atom_id res chain seq x y z
N MET A 1 -0.01 12.04 -19.72
CA MET A 1 0.83 13.04 -20.40
C MET A 1 2.15 12.41 -20.83
N PRO A 2 2.68 12.74 -22.01
CA PRO A 2 3.94 12.18 -22.48
C PRO A 2 5.11 12.62 -21.59
N GLU A 3 6.08 11.74 -21.39
CA GLU A 3 7.28 12.04 -20.62
C GLU A 3 8.18 13.01 -21.40
N LYS A 4 8.59 14.13 -20.80
CA LYS A 4 9.52 15.09 -21.44
C LYS A 4 10.89 14.48 -21.75
N SER A 5 11.32 13.49 -20.96
CA SER A 5 12.59 12.77 -21.13
C SER A 5 12.43 11.35 -20.60
N LYS A 6 13.10 10.36 -21.21
CA LYS A 6 12.96 8.94 -20.82
C LYS A 6 13.39 8.72 -19.36
N SER A 7 12.48 8.28 -18.50
CA SER A 7 12.72 7.94 -17.08
C SER A 7 13.95 7.04 -16.84
N ARG A 8 14.83 7.38 -15.89
CA ARG A 8 16.06 6.60 -15.61
C ARG A 8 15.78 5.11 -15.38
N LYS A 9 16.61 4.25 -15.97
CA LYS A 9 16.65 2.82 -15.65
C LYS A 9 17.16 2.65 -14.21
N GLY A 10 16.57 1.73 -13.45
CA GLY A 10 17.03 1.39 -12.10
C GLY A 10 15.93 0.87 -11.20
N ARG A 11 16.34 0.22 -10.10
CA ARG A 11 15.43 -0.13 -9.01
C ARG A 11 14.90 1.16 -8.36
N PRO A 12 13.60 1.22 -8.02
CA PRO A 12 13.09 2.22 -7.09
C PRO A 12 13.97 2.28 -5.85
N ARG A 13 14.42 3.47 -5.45
CA ARG A 13 14.98 3.68 -4.11
C ARG A 13 13.86 4.19 -3.23
N VAL A 14 13.65 3.54 -2.09
CA VAL A 14 12.79 4.05 -1.03
C VAL A 14 13.65 4.77 0.00
N ALA A 15 13.19 5.93 0.45
CA ALA A 15 13.93 6.75 1.39
C ALA A 15 13.82 6.17 2.82
N THR A 16 14.94 5.78 3.41
CA THR A 16 15.04 5.23 4.78
C THR A 16 15.13 6.33 5.87
N GLY A 17 14.43 7.45 5.67
CA GLY A 17 14.56 8.67 6.50
C GLY A 17 13.49 8.85 7.58
N GLY A 18 12.75 7.80 7.94
CA GLY A 18 11.70 7.90 8.97
C GLY A 18 10.46 8.70 8.55
N SER A 19 10.14 8.74 7.26
CA SER A 19 8.99 9.51 6.74
C SER A 19 7.65 8.82 7.00
N SER A 20 6.68 9.56 7.53
CA SER A 20 5.26 9.16 7.66
C SER A 20 4.38 9.67 6.51
N ARG A 21 4.98 10.24 5.45
CA ARG A 21 4.20 10.88 4.38
C ARG A 21 3.43 9.87 3.55
N GLY A 22 2.10 10.02 3.58
CA GLY A 22 1.18 9.20 2.80
C GLY A 22 0.84 7.86 3.45
N THR A 23 1.13 7.69 4.75
CA THR A 23 0.76 6.48 5.51
C THR A 23 -0.57 6.60 6.23
N THR A 24 -1.18 7.79 6.23
CA THR A 24 -2.46 8.12 6.85
C THR A 24 -3.50 8.49 5.80
N VAL A 25 -4.76 8.22 6.14
CA VAL A 25 -5.94 8.58 5.32
C VAL A 25 -6.16 10.08 5.48
N VAL A 26 -6.26 10.81 4.37
CA VAL A 26 -6.38 12.27 4.39
C VAL A 26 -7.76 12.73 3.94
N TRP A 27 -8.25 12.22 2.80
CA TRP A 27 -9.48 12.70 2.17
C TRP A 27 -10.68 11.82 2.49
N GLY A 28 -10.51 10.50 2.42
CA GLY A 28 -11.56 9.53 2.70
C GLY A 28 -11.75 9.19 4.17
N ASP A 29 -12.66 8.24 4.41
CA ASP A 29 -12.96 7.66 5.73
C ASP A 29 -12.21 6.32 5.91
N TYR A 30 -12.01 5.60 4.81
CA TYR A 30 -11.31 4.32 4.76
C TYR A 30 -10.20 4.35 3.70
N GLY A 31 -9.18 3.51 3.86
CA GLY A 31 -8.08 3.40 2.90
C GLY A 31 -7.50 2.00 2.76
N LEU A 32 -6.85 1.78 1.61
CA LEU A 32 -6.06 0.59 1.31
C LEU A 32 -4.58 0.94 1.38
N ARG A 33 -3.87 0.38 2.35
CA ARG A 33 -2.45 0.63 2.60
C ARG A 33 -1.61 -0.60 2.26
N MET A 34 -0.47 -0.41 1.63
CA MET A 34 0.51 -1.48 1.41
C MET A 34 1.17 -1.86 2.73
N ARG A 35 1.16 -3.14 3.13
CA ARG A 35 1.73 -3.59 4.42
C ARG A 35 3.06 -4.33 4.27
N ASP A 36 3.32 -4.88 3.11
CA ASP A 36 4.48 -5.76 2.90
C ASP A 36 5.78 -5.00 2.59
N HIS A 37 6.15 -4.91 1.33
CA HIS A 37 7.43 -4.41 0.85
C HIS A 37 7.19 -3.42 -0.28
N ASP A 38 8.07 -2.43 -0.39
CA ASP A 38 7.99 -1.47 -1.48
C ASP A 38 8.16 -2.15 -2.84
N ARG A 39 7.48 -1.59 -3.83
CA ARG A 39 7.51 -2.10 -5.20
C ARG A 39 7.12 -1.04 -6.20
N ARG A 40 7.37 -1.39 -7.46
CA ARG A 40 6.83 -0.68 -8.61
C ARG A 40 5.53 -1.35 -9.04
N VAL A 41 4.42 -0.60 -9.00
CA VAL A 41 3.10 -1.09 -9.43
C VAL A 41 2.76 -0.46 -10.78
N SER A 42 2.30 -1.27 -11.74
CA SER A 42 1.94 -0.76 -13.06
C SER A 42 0.62 0.03 -13.04
N ALA A 43 0.44 0.94 -13.99
CA ALA A 43 -0.81 1.66 -14.17
C ALA A 43 -1.98 0.71 -14.44
N THR A 44 -1.73 -0.38 -15.17
CA THR A 44 -2.74 -1.42 -15.43
C THR A 44 -3.20 -2.08 -14.14
N GLN A 45 -2.29 -2.44 -13.23
CA GLN A 45 -2.64 -3.03 -11.94
C GLN A 45 -3.43 -2.04 -11.07
N LEU A 46 -3.03 -0.77 -11.03
CA LEU A 46 -3.77 0.26 -10.31
C LEU A 46 -5.18 0.45 -10.89
N LYS A 47 -5.33 0.41 -12.22
CA LYS A 47 -6.64 0.47 -12.89
C LYS A 47 -7.51 -0.73 -12.52
N ILE A 48 -6.95 -1.94 -12.54
CA ILE A 48 -7.66 -3.18 -12.13
C ILE A 48 -8.14 -3.08 -10.68
N GLY A 49 -7.30 -2.57 -9.77
CA GLY A 49 -7.67 -2.35 -8.37
C GLY A 49 -8.84 -1.37 -8.25
N MET A 50 -8.75 -0.21 -8.91
CA MET A 50 -9.80 0.82 -8.95
C MET A 50 -11.12 0.28 -9.50
N GLU A 51 -11.07 -0.41 -10.65
CA GLU A 51 -12.26 -0.99 -11.28
C GLU A 51 -12.91 -2.05 -10.41
N THR A 52 -12.13 -2.83 -9.67
CA THR A 52 -12.64 -3.84 -8.74
C THR A 52 -13.41 -3.21 -7.59
N ILE A 53 -12.91 -2.10 -7.04
CA ILE A 53 -13.60 -1.34 -5.99
C ILE A 53 -14.92 -0.78 -6.56
N ASN A 54 -14.85 -0.12 -7.71
CA ASN A 54 -16.02 0.47 -8.36
C ASN A 54 -17.09 -0.58 -8.69
N ARG A 55 -16.68 -1.76 -9.14
CA ARG A 55 -17.59 -2.87 -9.43
C ARG A 55 -18.26 -3.40 -8.16
N ARG A 56 -17.52 -3.52 -7.05
CA ARG A 56 -18.07 -4.02 -5.79
C ARG A 56 -19.03 -3.05 -5.12
N LEU A 57 -18.82 -1.75 -5.32
CA LEU A 57 -19.61 -0.66 -4.72
C LEU A 57 -20.63 -0.05 -5.69
N ARG A 58 -20.84 -0.67 -6.86
CA ARG A 58 -21.78 -0.18 -7.87
C ARG A 58 -23.17 -0.01 -7.27
N GLY A 59 -23.77 1.17 -7.46
CA GLY A 59 -25.10 1.51 -6.95
C GLY A 59 -25.11 2.12 -5.53
N MET A 60 -23.95 2.28 -4.90
CA MET A 60 -23.82 2.98 -3.61
C MET A 60 -23.29 4.40 -3.80
N ASP A 61 -23.58 5.30 -2.86
CA ASP A 61 -23.03 6.65 -2.85
C ASP A 61 -21.61 6.65 -2.23
N PHE A 62 -20.60 6.75 -3.09
CA PHE A 62 -19.21 6.79 -2.67
C PHE A 62 -18.34 7.63 -3.60
N LYS A 63 -17.23 8.12 -3.05
CA LYS A 63 -16.15 8.78 -3.78
C LYS A 63 -14.84 8.05 -3.52
N LEU A 64 -14.25 7.54 -4.60
CA LEU A 64 -12.93 6.91 -4.57
C LEU A 64 -11.85 7.93 -4.91
N TYR A 65 -10.82 8.00 -4.07
CA TYR A 65 -9.64 8.81 -4.31
C TYR A 65 -8.43 7.92 -4.58
N THR A 66 -7.67 8.28 -5.62
CA THR A 66 -6.40 7.65 -5.94
C THR A 66 -5.27 8.48 -5.33
N ARG A 67 -4.57 7.94 -4.32
CA ARG A 67 -3.46 8.63 -3.63
C ARG A 67 -2.15 8.56 -4.40
N VAL A 68 -2.07 7.66 -5.38
CA VAL A 68 -0.86 7.37 -6.14
C VAL A 68 -1.13 7.58 -7.62
N SER A 69 -0.21 8.27 -8.30
CA SER A 69 -0.22 8.44 -9.75
C SER A 69 0.93 7.65 -10.39
N ALA A 70 0.67 7.08 -11.57
CA ALA A 70 1.68 6.40 -12.35
C ALA A 70 2.50 7.43 -13.15
N ASN A 71 3.59 7.90 -12.54
CA ASN A 71 4.40 9.01 -13.04
C ASN A 71 5.74 8.60 -13.66
N ILE A 72 6.04 7.30 -13.73
CA ILE A 72 7.32 6.80 -14.23
C ILE A 72 7.08 5.94 -15.46
N GLY A 73 7.72 6.28 -16.57
CA GLY A 73 7.80 5.44 -17.75
C GLY A 73 8.75 4.25 -17.54
N VAL A 74 8.23 3.04 -17.74
CA VAL A 74 9.04 1.82 -17.79
C VAL A 74 9.40 1.55 -19.24
N TYR A 75 10.69 1.30 -19.48
CA TYR A 75 11.25 1.04 -20.81
C TYR A 75 11.85 -0.36 -20.83
N THR A 76 11.34 -1.21 -21.70
CA THR A 76 11.70 -2.63 -21.78
C THR A 76 12.37 -2.90 -23.12
N SER A 77 13.50 -3.58 -23.11
CA SER A 77 14.10 -4.15 -24.34
C SER A 77 13.41 -5.47 -24.65
N GLY A 78 13.22 -5.80 -25.93
CA GLY A 78 12.59 -7.07 -26.31
C GLY A 78 13.38 -8.26 -25.78
N ASN A 79 12.68 -9.30 -25.31
CA ASN A 79 13.31 -10.50 -24.74
C ASN A 79 14.21 -11.24 -25.75
N GLU A 80 13.95 -11.07 -27.05
CA GLU A 80 14.70 -11.68 -28.15
C GLU A 80 16.02 -10.93 -28.45
N GLN A 81 16.20 -9.71 -27.95
CA GLN A 81 17.36 -8.90 -28.28
C GLN A 81 18.53 -9.19 -27.33
N ARG A 82 19.75 -9.32 -27.90
CA ARG A 82 20.98 -9.40 -27.11
C ARG A 82 21.25 -8.10 -26.34
N MET A 83 21.96 -8.24 -25.23
CA MET A 83 22.40 -7.12 -24.38
C MET A 83 23.31 -6.14 -25.15
N GLY A 84 23.31 -4.86 -24.78
CA GLY A 84 24.26 -3.86 -25.29
C GLY A 84 23.71 -2.82 -26.28
N LYS A 85 22.47 -2.95 -26.78
CA LYS A 85 21.90 -2.03 -27.79
C LYS A 85 21.23 -0.76 -27.20
N GLY A 86 21.70 -0.30 -26.04
CA GLY A 86 21.17 0.88 -25.37
C GLY A 86 19.83 0.68 -24.63
N LYS A 87 18.96 1.69 -24.65
CA LYS A 87 17.69 1.71 -23.91
C LYS A 87 16.51 1.36 -24.81
N GLY A 88 15.72 0.37 -24.38
CA GLY A 88 14.53 -0.09 -25.08
C GLY A 88 13.43 0.96 -25.25
N LYS A 89 12.32 0.52 -25.85
CA LYS A 89 11.14 1.33 -26.11
C LYS A 89 10.30 1.51 -24.85
N PHE A 90 9.42 2.52 -24.87
CA PHE A 90 8.43 2.71 -23.80
C PHE A 90 7.49 1.51 -23.78
N ASP A 91 7.15 1.04 -22.58
CA ASP A 91 6.30 -0.12 -22.37
C ASP A 91 5.02 0.29 -21.62
N TYR A 92 5.14 0.68 -20.35
CA TYR A 92 3.99 1.11 -19.55
C TYR A 92 4.36 2.15 -18.49
N TRP A 93 3.33 2.83 -17.99
CA TRP A 93 3.45 3.73 -16.83
C TRP A 93 3.39 2.95 -15.53
N ALA A 94 4.20 3.33 -14.56
CA ALA A 94 4.22 2.73 -13.25
C ALA A 94 4.35 3.78 -12.14
N ALA A 95 3.99 3.38 -10.92
CA ALA A 95 4.17 4.15 -9.71
C ALA A 95 5.14 3.44 -8.77
N ARG A 96 5.96 4.23 -8.05
CA ARG A 96 6.77 3.72 -6.92
C ARG A 96 5.95 3.86 -5.65
N ILE A 97 5.68 2.72 -5.02
CA ILE A 97 4.89 2.66 -3.80
C ILE A 97 5.81 2.20 -2.68
N PRO A 98 6.17 3.08 -1.72
CA PRO A 98 6.91 2.69 -0.54
C PRO A 98 6.02 1.91 0.43
N VAL A 99 6.66 1.22 1.37
CA VAL A 99 5.99 0.50 2.45
C VAL A 99 5.04 1.44 3.20
N SER A 100 3.90 0.91 3.62
CA SER A 100 2.88 1.62 4.39
C SER A 100 2.30 2.85 3.70
N ARG A 101 2.43 2.98 2.38
CA ARG A 101 1.69 4.02 1.63
C ARG A 101 0.26 3.60 1.34
N ILE A 102 -0.65 4.55 1.48
CA ILE A 102 -2.05 4.43 1.07
C ILE A 102 -2.14 4.61 -0.46
N ILE A 103 -2.84 3.69 -1.13
CA ILE A 103 -3.05 3.71 -2.59
C ILE A 103 -4.41 4.27 -2.93
N PHE A 104 -5.45 3.80 -2.24
CA PHE A 104 -6.83 4.20 -2.46
C PHE A 104 -7.45 4.68 -1.15
N GLU A 105 -8.31 5.69 -1.26
CA GLU A 105 -9.19 6.10 -0.17
C GLU A 105 -10.63 6.12 -0.63
N LEU A 106 -11.53 5.82 0.29
CA LEU A 106 -12.95 5.76 0.04
C LEU A 106 -13.67 6.69 1.02
N LYS A 107 -14.53 7.54 0.49
CA LYS A 107 -15.44 8.40 1.27
C LYS A 107 -16.87 8.09 0.88
N GLY A 108 -17.79 8.07 1.84
CA GLY A 108 -19.22 7.92 1.54
C GLY A 108 -19.99 7.22 2.65
N ASN A 109 -21.31 7.19 2.50
CA ASN A 109 -22.20 6.51 3.44
C ASN A 109 -22.17 5.00 3.24
N LEU A 110 -21.07 4.38 3.66
CA LEU A 110 -20.81 2.95 3.50
C LEU A 110 -20.58 2.29 4.85
N HIS A 111 -21.26 1.16 5.07
CA HIS A 111 -20.97 0.31 6.21
C HIS A 111 -19.56 -0.28 6.08
N GLU A 112 -18.81 -0.29 7.18
CA GLU A 112 -17.39 -0.68 7.20
C GLU A 112 -17.14 -2.06 6.58
N LYS A 113 -17.99 -3.05 6.83
CA LYS A 113 -17.82 -4.41 6.27
C LYS A 113 -17.83 -4.39 4.74
N VAL A 114 -18.65 -3.54 4.12
CA VAL A 114 -18.75 -3.42 2.67
C VAL A 114 -17.49 -2.77 2.09
N ALA A 115 -17.01 -1.69 2.71
CA ALA A 115 -15.76 -1.03 2.32
C ALA A 115 -14.56 -1.99 2.47
N ARG A 116 -14.50 -2.72 3.58
CA ARG A 116 -13.47 -3.73 3.86
C ARG A 116 -13.46 -4.83 2.79
N GLU A 117 -14.63 -5.33 2.41
CA GLU A 117 -14.73 -6.37 1.38
C GLU A 117 -14.31 -5.86 0.00
N ALA A 118 -14.71 -4.65 -0.39
CA ALA A 118 -14.26 -4.03 -1.64
C ALA A 118 -12.73 -3.88 -1.70
N PHE A 119 -12.13 -3.46 -0.59
CA PHE A 119 -10.69 -3.34 -0.48
C PHE A 119 -9.96 -4.67 -0.43
N ARG A 120 -10.55 -5.71 0.18
CA ARG A 120 -10.01 -7.08 0.15
C ARG A 120 -9.93 -7.61 -1.28
N LEU A 121 -11.01 -7.47 -2.05
CA LEU A 121 -11.06 -7.89 -3.45
C LEU A 121 -10.04 -7.14 -4.32
N ALA A 122 -9.86 -5.84 -4.08
CA ALA A 122 -8.83 -5.06 -4.75
C ALA A 122 -7.41 -5.50 -4.37
N ALA A 123 -7.17 -5.76 -3.09
CA ALA A 123 -5.88 -6.23 -2.59
C ALA A 123 -5.41 -7.51 -3.27
N HIS A 124 -6.32 -8.49 -3.47
CA HIS A 124 -5.99 -9.76 -4.15
C HIS A 124 -5.58 -9.60 -5.62
N LYS A 125 -5.94 -8.50 -6.28
CA LYS A 125 -5.57 -8.22 -7.68
C LYS A 125 -4.36 -7.32 -7.83
N LEU A 126 -3.97 -6.64 -6.75
CA LEU A 126 -2.79 -5.81 -6.72
C LEU A 126 -1.58 -6.66 -6.33
N PRO A 127 -0.38 -6.34 -6.82
CA PRO A 127 0.81 -7.05 -6.38
C PRO A 127 1.11 -6.69 -4.93
N GLY A 128 0.89 -7.62 -4.00
CA GLY A 128 1.31 -7.50 -2.61
C GLY A 128 0.25 -7.73 -1.56
N LEU A 129 0.67 -7.52 -0.32
CA LEU A 129 -0.20 -7.58 0.84
C LEU A 129 -0.59 -6.18 1.25
N TYR A 130 -1.90 -6.01 1.39
CA TYR A 130 -2.50 -4.75 1.75
C TYR A 130 -3.28 -4.90 3.05
N GLU A 131 -3.42 -3.81 3.78
CA GLU A 131 -4.26 -3.70 4.96
C GLU A 131 -5.33 -2.61 4.77
N PHE A 132 -6.47 -2.84 5.42
CA PHE A 132 -7.53 -1.86 5.54
C PHE A 132 -7.19 -0.89 6.68
N VAL A 133 -7.36 0.41 6.44
CA VAL A 133 -7.03 1.48 7.37
C VAL A 133 -8.21 2.42 7.51
N LYS A 134 -8.47 2.91 8.72
CA LYS A 134 -9.49 3.93 8.99
C LYS A 134 -8.87 5.31 9.12
N LYS A 135 -9.67 6.34 8.89
CA LYS A 135 -9.29 7.70 9.25
C LYS A 135 -9.13 7.81 10.77
N GLY A 136 -8.06 8.45 11.21
CA GLY A 136 -7.68 8.54 12.62
C GLY A 136 -6.66 7.49 13.06
N ASP A 137 -6.45 6.43 12.28
CA ASP A 137 -5.38 5.46 12.57
C ASP A 137 -4.01 6.14 12.57
N PRO A 138 -3.10 5.77 13.49
CA PRO A 138 -1.82 6.43 13.62
C PRO A 138 -0.95 6.27 12.36
N PRO A 139 -0.12 7.28 12.05
CA PRO A 139 0.87 7.18 10.99
C PRO A 139 1.83 6.02 11.21
N VAL A 140 2.44 5.56 10.12
CA VAL A 140 3.42 4.48 10.13
C VAL A 140 4.74 5.04 9.64
N VAL A 141 5.81 4.70 10.34
CA VAL A 141 7.18 5.03 9.94
C VAL A 141 7.88 3.72 9.59
N GLY A 142 8.17 3.53 8.30
CA GLY A 142 8.66 2.25 7.80
C GLY A 142 7.59 1.17 7.97
N ILE A 143 7.83 0.25 8.91
CA ILE A 143 6.89 -0.81 9.30
C ILE A 143 6.25 -0.57 10.67
N THR A 144 6.71 0.43 11.42
CA THR A 144 6.31 0.66 12.81
C THR A 144 5.18 1.66 12.88
N LYS A 145 4.03 1.25 13.44
CA LYS A 145 2.89 2.14 13.74
C LYS A 145 3.28 3.06 14.91
N LEU A 146 3.04 4.37 14.77
CA LEU A 146 3.24 5.36 15.82
C LEU A 146 2.07 5.33 16.82
N ALA A 147 1.95 4.21 17.54
CA ALA A 147 0.91 3.95 18.53
C ALA A 147 1.57 3.53 19.86
N ASN A 148 0.80 3.46 20.94
CA ASN A 148 1.24 2.89 22.24
C ASN A 148 2.51 3.56 22.80
N GLY A 149 2.56 4.90 22.80
CA GLY A 149 3.71 5.66 23.30
C GLY A 149 4.91 5.72 22.35
N VAL A 150 4.86 5.04 21.19
CA VAL A 150 5.92 5.11 20.18
C VAL A 150 5.81 6.41 19.39
N THR A 151 6.69 7.36 19.71
CA THR A 151 6.80 8.64 19.00
C THR A 151 7.89 8.60 17.94
N LEU A 152 7.82 9.52 16.98
CA LEU A 152 8.86 9.66 15.95
C LEU A 152 10.23 10.01 16.55
N ASP A 153 10.25 10.77 17.64
CA ASP A 153 11.48 11.08 18.37
C ASP A 153 12.06 9.83 19.04
N SER A 154 11.21 9.01 19.67
CA SER A 154 11.62 7.73 20.25
C SER A 154 12.26 6.80 19.22
N LEU A 155 11.79 6.78 17.97
CA LEU A 155 12.37 5.97 16.89
C LEU A 155 13.74 6.48 16.41
N LYS A 156 14.07 7.75 16.61
CA LYS A 156 15.35 8.34 16.20
C LYS A 156 16.43 8.20 17.26
N ARG A 157 16.06 8.02 18.52
CA ARG A 157 17.01 7.85 19.63
C ARG A 157 17.76 6.52 19.48
N ALA A 158 19.08 6.55 19.64
CA ALA A 158 19.93 5.36 19.55
C ALA A 158 19.66 4.35 20.68
N ARG A 159 19.27 4.84 21.87
CA ARG A 159 18.85 4.02 23.01
C ARG A 159 17.36 4.20 23.25
N ARG A 160 16.63 3.09 23.32
CA ARG A 160 15.19 3.05 23.55
C ARG A 160 14.85 1.99 24.61
N GLU A 161 13.96 2.35 25.51
CA GLU A 161 13.28 1.38 26.37
C GLU A 161 12.29 0.59 25.52
N ILE A 162 12.50 -0.73 25.44
CA ILE A 162 11.59 -1.62 24.74
C ILE A 162 10.35 -1.74 25.61
N THR A 163 9.33 -0.91 25.34
CA THR A 163 8.00 -1.16 25.89
C THR A 163 7.59 -2.56 25.42
N PRO A 164 7.33 -3.52 26.32
CA PRO A 164 6.93 -4.85 25.91
C PRO A 164 5.65 -4.71 25.07
N THR A 165 5.66 -5.27 23.87
CA THR A 165 4.46 -5.43 23.08
C THR A 165 3.46 -6.16 23.97
N VAL A 166 2.32 -5.52 24.29
CA VAL A 166 1.21 -6.21 24.94
C VAL A 166 0.78 -7.29 23.94
N VAL A 167 1.30 -8.50 24.13
CA VAL A 167 0.82 -9.68 23.43
C VAL A 167 -0.59 -9.84 23.98
N ALA A 168 -1.58 -9.43 23.19
CA ALA A 168 -2.96 -9.76 23.50
C ALA A 168 -3.00 -11.28 23.68
N GLU A 169 -3.26 -11.74 24.90
CA GLU A 169 -3.51 -13.15 25.18
C GLU A 169 -4.53 -13.63 24.16
N GLN A 170 -4.10 -14.52 23.27
CA GLN A 170 -5.08 -15.30 22.53
C GLN A 170 -5.77 -16.15 23.59
N PRO A 171 -7.11 -16.11 23.73
CA PRO A 171 -7.78 -17.03 24.62
C PRO A 171 -7.42 -18.44 24.15
N ALA A 172 -6.81 -19.22 25.05
CA ALA A 172 -6.41 -20.58 24.79
C ALA A 172 -7.60 -21.33 24.18
N VAL A 173 -7.47 -21.76 22.94
CA VAL A 173 -8.46 -22.63 22.30
C VAL A 173 -8.45 -23.92 23.11
N SER A 174 -9.49 -24.12 23.93
CA SER A 174 -9.70 -25.35 24.68
C SER A 174 -9.91 -26.48 23.68
N LEU A 175 -8.85 -27.26 23.42
CA LEU A 175 -8.96 -28.53 22.73
C LEU A 175 -9.81 -29.43 23.63
N GLY A 176 -11.09 -29.54 23.30
CA GLY A 176 -11.99 -30.50 23.90
C GLY A 176 -11.42 -31.91 23.70
N ASN A 177 -11.37 -32.67 24.80
CA ASN A 177 -10.92 -34.04 24.86
C ASN A 177 -11.54 -34.89 23.74
N ILE A 178 -10.70 -35.42 22.86
CA ILE A 178 -11.03 -36.61 22.09
C ILE A 178 -10.52 -37.78 22.93
N ALA A 179 -11.46 -38.47 23.58
CA ALA A 179 -11.21 -39.71 24.33
C ALA A 179 -10.90 -40.87 23.35
N PRO A 180 -10.20 -41.93 23.80
CA PRO A 180 -9.49 -42.89 22.95
C PRO A 180 -10.38 -43.80 22.11
#